data_AF-A0A210QFV2-F1
#
_entry.id   AF-A0A210QFV2-F1
#
_cell.length_a   1.000
_cell.length_b   1.000
_cell.length_c   1.000
_cell.angle_alpha   90.00
_cell.angle_beta   90.00
_cell.angle_gamma   90.00
#
_symmetry.space_group_name_H-M   'P 1'
#
loop_
_entity.id
_entity.type
_entity.pdbx_description
1 polymer ?
#
loop_
_entity_poly.entity_id
_entity_poly.type
_entity_poly.pdbx_seq_one_letter_code
_entity_poly.pdbx_strand_id
1 'polypeptide(L)'
;MPGIEKLLLGILRYRVNTRWKLLEQFQRVKDNPEPTSVFFTCIDSRVLATKFMDSQVGDNFVVRSAGNLIPHACNFSYETATTEAGALELGCIVNGVKHVVVCGHSDCKAMNLLYSMRDSVHKVEGGPLKLWLKRHGTASLEKFKLLKPDNEYKGPVPFQTARKFEAYIDPENRFNLEDKLSQVNCLQQLQNVASYPFMKDLISSEEVKLHAMWFDIYTGEVFMFSRTQQKFLEINDQTINHLLHDAYRKVDKVPKSEQRRK
;
A
#
# COMPACT_ATOMS: atom_id res chain seq x y z
N MET A 1 -15.71 -14.18 -25.36
CA MET A 1 -15.71 -12.81 -25.91
C MET A 1 -14.27 -12.37 -26.16
N PRO A 2 -13.87 -12.11 -27.42
CA PRO A 2 -12.66 -11.37 -27.78
C PRO A 2 -12.48 -10.11 -26.93
N GLY A 3 -11.23 -9.75 -26.61
CA GLY A 3 -10.91 -8.71 -25.64
C GLY A 3 -11.58 -7.35 -25.89
N ILE A 4 -11.50 -6.83 -27.13
CA ILE A 4 -12.06 -5.51 -27.47
C ILE A 4 -13.59 -5.48 -27.44
N GLU A 5 -14.24 -6.56 -27.84
CA GLU A 5 -15.71 -6.66 -27.83
C GLU A 5 -16.25 -6.53 -26.40
N LYS A 6 -15.62 -7.21 -25.43
CA LYS A 6 -16.00 -7.11 -24.02
C LYS A 6 -15.90 -5.67 -23.51
N LEU A 7 -14.88 -4.91 -23.95
CA LEU A 7 -14.69 -3.51 -23.58
C LEU A 7 -15.76 -2.61 -24.19
N LEU A 8 -16.01 -2.72 -25.50
CA LEU A 8 -17.00 -1.91 -26.21
C LEU A 8 -18.42 -2.16 -25.69
N LEU A 9 -18.81 -3.42 -25.51
CA LEU A 9 -20.09 -3.78 -24.90
C LEU A 9 -20.16 -3.31 -23.44
N GLY A 10 -19.03 -3.28 -22.73
CA GLY A 10 -18.93 -2.69 -21.39
C GLY A 10 -19.22 -1.19 -21.38
N ILE A 11 -18.68 -0.44 -22.35
CA ILE A 11 -18.95 1.00 -22.52
C ILE A 11 -20.43 1.24 -22.83
N LEU A 12 -21.06 0.40 -23.67
CA LEU A 12 -22.49 0.50 -23.93
C LEU A 12 -23.31 0.29 -22.65
N ARG A 13 -22.96 -0.71 -21.81
CA ARG A 13 -23.59 -0.89 -20.50
C ARG A 13 -23.37 0.30 -19.57
N TYR A 14 -22.15 0.86 -19.51
CA TYR A 14 -21.84 2.07 -18.74
C TYR A 14 -22.73 3.24 -19.16
N ARG A 15 -22.89 3.48 -20.47
CA ARG A 15 -23.69 4.60 -21.01
C ARG A 15 -25.14 4.55 -20.57
N VAL A 16 -25.73 3.35 -20.50
CA VAL A 16 -27.14 3.15 -20.13
C VAL A 16 -27.31 3.14 -18.61
N ASN A 17 -26.45 2.43 -17.88
CA ASN A 17 -26.71 2.08 -16.48
C ASN A 17 -25.99 2.95 -15.46
N THR A 18 -24.84 3.55 -15.81
CA THR A 18 -23.91 4.14 -14.81
C THR A 18 -23.59 5.61 -15.09
N ARG A 19 -23.56 6.01 -16.38
CA ARG A 19 -23.08 7.33 -16.82
C ARG A 19 -23.70 8.51 -16.07
N TRP A 20 -25.02 8.50 -15.87
CA TRP A 20 -25.71 9.64 -15.26
C TRP A 20 -25.31 9.87 -13.80
N LYS A 21 -25.21 8.80 -13.02
CA LYS A 21 -24.73 8.86 -11.62
C LYS A 21 -23.30 9.38 -11.53
N LEU A 22 -22.41 8.94 -12.44
CA LEU A 22 -21.03 9.43 -12.47
C LEU A 22 -20.93 10.86 -12.97
N LEU A 23 -21.79 11.29 -13.90
CA LEU A 23 -21.83 12.68 -14.36
C LEU A 23 -22.16 13.65 -13.22
N GLU A 24 -23.13 13.30 -12.36
CA GLU A 24 -23.43 14.09 -11.17
C GLU A 24 -22.21 14.22 -10.26
N GLN A 25 -21.44 13.15 -10.06
CA GLN A 25 -20.22 13.21 -9.25
C GLN A 25 -19.14 14.06 -9.92
N PHE A 26 -18.90 13.88 -11.23
CA PHE A 26 -17.95 14.72 -11.98
C PHE A 26 -18.29 16.21 -11.87
N GLN A 27 -19.58 16.56 -11.94
CA GLN A 27 -20.02 17.95 -11.78
C GLN A 27 -19.73 18.51 -10.39
N ARG A 28 -19.88 17.71 -9.33
CA ARG A 28 -19.59 18.13 -7.94
C ARG A 28 -18.11 18.44 -7.73
N VAL A 29 -17.22 17.60 -8.29
CA VAL A 29 -15.77 17.73 -8.05
C VAL A 29 -15.01 18.41 -9.19
N LYS A 30 -15.72 18.97 -10.18
CA LYS A 30 -15.14 19.49 -11.43
C LYS A 30 -13.99 20.47 -11.19
N ASP A 31 -14.24 21.48 -10.37
CA ASP A 31 -13.32 22.59 -10.15
C ASP A 31 -12.64 22.49 -8.77
N ASN A 32 -13.20 21.74 -7.82
CA ASN A 32 -12.71 21.58 -6.45
C ASN A 32 -12.80 20.12 -5.97
N PRO A 33 -11.98 19.20 -6.51
CA PRO A 33 -11.90 17.85 -5.96
C PRO A 33 -11.24 17.88 -4.57
N GLU A 34 -11.77 17.09 -3.63
CA GLU A 34 -11.22 16.94 -2.27
C GLU A 34 -10.75 15.49 -2.04
N PRO A 35 -9.63 15.07 -2.67
CA PRO A 35 -9.12 13.71 -2.50
C PRO A 35 -8.72 13.46 -1.05
N THR A 36 -9.11 12.31 -0.54
CA THR A 36 -8.85 11.88 0.84
C THR A 36 -7.55 11.12 0.96
N SER A 37 -7.12 10.40 -0.10
CA SER A 37 -5.90 9.59 -0.06
C SER A 37 -5.13 9.47 -1.38
N VAL A 38 -3.83 9.22 -1.26
CA VAL A 38 -3.00 8.62 -2.33
C VAL A 38 -2.95 7.11 -2.07
N PHE A 39 -3.51 6.34 -2.99
CA PHE A 39 -3.76 4.92 -2.82
C PHE A 39 -2.94 4.08 -3.80
N PHE A 40 -1.96 3.34 -3.29
CA PHE A 40 -1.13 2.42 -4.06
C PHE A 40 -1.71 1.01 -4.00
N THR A 41 -1.98 0.40 -5.15
CA THR A 41 -2.52 -0.97 -5.23
C THR A 41 -1.94 -1.76 -6.40
N CYS A 42 -2.21 -3.06 -6.45
CA CYS A 42 -1.68 -3.92 -7.49
C CYS A 42 -2.42 -3.71 -8.82
N ILE A 43 -1.73 -3.92 -9.95
CA ILE A 43 -2.33 -3.97 -11.29
C ILE A 43 -3.17 -5.25 -11.53
N ASP A 44 -3.19 -6.20 -10.58
CA ASP A 44 -3.95 -7.44 -10.69
C ASP A 44 -5.41 -7.17 -11.09
N SER A 45 -5.88 -7.85 -12.14
CA SER A 45 -7.21 -7.62 -12.72
C SER A 45 -8.36 -8.02 -11.79
N ARG A 46 -8.08 -8.79 -10.73
CA ARG A 46 -9.03 -9.17 -9.69
C ARG A 46 -9.16 -8.10 -8.61
N VAL A 47 -8.17 -7.22 -8.47
CA VAL A 47 -8.15 -6.18 -7.45
C VAL A 47 -8.68 -4.88 -8.03
N LEU A 48 -9.85 -4.46 -7.56
CA LEU A 48 -10.49 -3.21 -7.92
C LEU A 48 -10.70 -2.39 -6.64
N ALA A 49 -9.66 -1.72 -6.18
CA ALA A 49 -9.65 -1.03 -4.88
C ALA A 49 -10.82 -0.06 -4.70
N THR A 50 -11.10 0.76 -5.72
CA THR A 50 -12.22 1.70 -5.70
C THR A 50 -13.58 1.03 -5.59
N LYS A 51 -13.70 -0.26 -5.94
CA LYS A 51 -14.96 -1.00 -5.77
C LYS A 51 -15.18 -1.51 -4.35
N PHE A 52 -14.18 -2.18 -3.76
CA PHE A 52 -14.37 -2.71 -2.41
C PHE A 52 -14.39 -1.61 -1.34
N MET A 53 -13.79 -0.44 -1.62
CA MET A 53 -13.90 0.74 -0.76
C MET A 53 -15.13 1.60 -1.04
N ASP A 54 -15.97 1.23 -2.01
CA ASP A 54 -17.08 2.05 -2.52
C ASP A 54 -16.69 3.52 -2.79
N SER A 55 -15.51 3.72 -3.39
CA SER A 55 -14.98 5.05 -3.66
C SER A 55 -15.75 5.74 -4.78
N GLN A 56 -16.02 7.02 -4.57
CA GLN A 56 -16.66 7.91 -5.52
C GLN A 56 -15.61 8.67 -6.35
N VAL A 57 -16.07 9.37 -7.39
CA VAL A 57 -15.22 10.24 -8.20
C VAL A 57 -14.69 11.37 -7.33
N GLY A 58 -13.37 11.51 -7.29
CA GLY A 58 -12.67 12.55 -6.52
C GLY A 58 -12.06 12.04 -5.22
N ASP A 59 -12.43 10.87 -4.73
CA ASP A 59 -12.01 10.40 -3.39
C ASP A 59 -10.52 10.11 -3.28
N ASN A 60 -9.88 9.58 -4.34
CA ASN A 60 -8.54 9.01 -4.24
C ASN A 60 -7.70 9.27 -5.51
N PHE A 61 -6.41 9.59 -5.31
CA PHE A 61 -5.40 9.41 -6.35
C PHE A 61 -4.93 7.95 -6.31
N VAL A 62 -5.27 7.15 -7.33
CA VAL A 62 -4.95 5.71 -7.35
C VAL A 62 -3.76 5.43 -8.28
N VAL A 63 -2.71 4.82 -7.73
CA VAL A 63 -1.56 4.33 -8.50
C VAL A 63 -1.58 2.81 -8.50
N ARG A 64 -1.43 2.20 -9.69
CA ARG A 64 -1.43 0.75 -9.86
C ARG A 64 -0.12 0.28 -10.46
N SER A 65 0.61 -0.57 -9.73
CA SER A 65 1.87 -1.17 -10.20
C SER A 65 1.89 -2.68 -9.91
N ALA A 66 2.79 -3.42 -10.55
CA ALA A 66 2.94 -4.85 -10.29
C ALA A 66 3.47 -5.06 -8.87
N GLY A 67 2.65 -5.67 -8.01
CA GLY A 67 2.98 -5.91 -6.60
C GLY A 67 2.90 -4.68 -5.71
N ASN A 68 2.20 -3.62 -6.14
CA ASN A 68 2.01 -2.38 -5.38
C ASN A 68 3.31 -1.82 -4.78
N LEU A 69 4.41 -1.99 -5.52
CA LEU A 69 5.75 -1.60 -5.11
C LEU A 69 5.93 -0.10 -5.28
N ILE A 70 6.59 0.51 -4.31
CA ILE A 70 7.00 1.91 -4.31
C ILE A 70 8.52 1.92 -4.29
N PRO A 71 9.18 2.46 -5.32
CA PRO A 71 10.63 2.57 -5.35
C PRO A 71 11.18 3.29 -4.10
N HIS A 72 12.27 2.79 -3.54
CA HIS A 72 12.98 3.50 -2.47
C HIS A 72 13.60 4.80 -3.00
N ALA A 73 13.68 5.85 -2.19
CA ALA A 73 14.18 7.17 -2.61
C ALA A 73 15.65 7.16 -3.09
N CYS A 74 16.44 6.15 -2.76
CA CYS A 74 17.79 5.99 -3.35
C CYS A 74 17.75 5.72 -4.87
N ASN A 75 16.61 5.31 -5.41
CA ASN A 75 16.39 5.14 -6.84
C ASN A 75 15.74 6.38 -7.49
N PHE A 76 15.50 7.44 -6.71
CA PHE A 76 14.89 8.66 -7.18
C PHE A 76 15.95 9.68 -7.59
N SER A 77 15.86 10.14 -8.83
CA SER A 77 16.59 11.26 -9.38
C SER A 77 15.68 11.99 -10.38
N TYR A 78 16.10 13.17 -10.86
CA TYR A 78 15.39 13.87 -11.92
C TYR A 78 15.26 13.04 -13.21
N GLU A 79 16.23 12.16 -13.48
CA GLU A 79 16.23 11.28 -14.65
C GLU A 79 15.46 9.97 -14.43
N THR A 80 15.18 9.62 -13.16
CA THR A 80 14.52 8.36 -12.77
C THR A 80 13.25 8.59 -11.97
N ALA A 81 12.55 9.70 -12.24
CA ALA A 81 11.23 9.96 -11.66
C ALA A 81 10.29 8.79 -11.97
N THR A 82 9.55 8.36 -10.96
CA THR A 82 8.61 7.23 -11.05
C THR A 82 7.19 7.71 -10.82
N THR A 83 6.22 6.95 -11.33
CA THR A 83 4.80 7.25 -11.15
C THR A 83 4.41 7.41 -9.68
N GLU A 84 5.07 6.66 -8.80
CA GLU A 84 4.82 6.67 -7.37
C GLU A 84 5.32 7.94 -6.70
N ALA A 85 6.53 8.41 -7.03
CA ALA A 85 7.05 9.67 -6.53
C ALA A 85 6.20 10.87 -7.01
N GLY A 86 5.81 10.88 -8.29
CA GLY A 86 4.95 11.93 -8.85
C GLY A 86 3.56 11.95 -8.23
N ALA A 87 2.99 10.78 -7.90
CA ALA A 87 1.70 10.71 -7.21
C ALA A 87 1.77 11.19 -5.76
N LEU A 88 2.87 10.91 -5.05
CA LEU A 88 3.10 11.45 -3.71
C LEU A 88 3.21 12.97 -3.73
N GLU A 89 3.98 13.53 -4.67
CA GLU A 89 4.12 14.99 -4.83
C GLU A 89 2.77 15.63 -5.20
N LEU A 90 2.09 15.13 -6.24
CA LEU A 90 0.79 15.65 -6.65
C LEU A 90 -0.25 15.56 -5.54
N GLY A 91 -0.36 14.41 -4.88
CA GLY A 91 -1.37 14.19 -3.85
C GLY A 91 -1.05 14.96 -2.57
N CYS A 92 0.11 14.72 -1.98
CA CYS A 92 0.42 15.22 -0.64
C CYS A 92 0.91 16.67 -0.63
N ILE A 93 1.74 17.06 -1.61
CA ILE A 93 2.35 18.40 -1.64
C ILE A 93 1.44 19.39 -2.37
N VAL A 94 0.99 19.05 -3.58
CA VAL A 94 0.20 19.97 -4.41
C VAL A 94 -1.26 20.03 -3.94
N ASN A 95 -1.86 18.91 -3.54
CA ASN A 95 -3.27 18.82 -3.14
C ASN A 95 -3.50 18.67 -1.63
N GLY A 96 -2.44 18.63 -0.81
CA GLY A 96 -2.57 18.58 0.65
C GLY A 96 -3.25 17.31 1.20
N VAL A 97 -3.22 16.21 0.45
CA VAL A 97 -3.78 14.91 0.87
C VAL A 97 -3.04 14.41 2.11
N LYS A 98 -3.80 13.97 3.12
CA LYS A 98 -3.27 13.60 4.44
C LYS A 98 -3.06 12.10 4.64
N HIS A 99 -3.57 11.26 3.74
CA HIS A 99 -3.50 9.81 3.88
C HIS A 99 -2.79 9.19 2.67
N VAL A 100 -1.76 8.40 2.95
CA VAL A 100 -1.14 7.52 1.95
C VAL A 100 -1.43 6.08 2.36
N VAL A 101 -2.01 5.31 1.44
CA VAL A 101 -2.38 3.91 1.67
C VAL A 101 -1.61 3.03 0.70
N VAL A 102 -0.97 1.97 1.21
CA VAL A 102 -0.44 0.87 0.39
C VAL A 102 -1.30 -0.35 0.61
N CYS A 103 -1.95 -0.83 -0.45
CA CYS A 103 -2.82 -2.00 -0.42
C CYS A 103 -2.19 -3.16 -1.20
N GLY A 104 -1.77 -4.19 -0.47
CA GLY A 104 -1.45 -5.51 -1.04
C GLY A 104 -2.67 -6.39 -1.15
N HIS A 105 -2.46 -7.63 -1.58
CA HIS A 105 -3.52 -8.63 -1.66
C HIS A 105 -3.00 -10.07 -1.63
N SER A 106 -3.88 -11.02 -1.35
CA SER A 106 -3.59 -12.46 -1.46
C SER A 106 -3.44 -12.90 -2.92
N ASP A 107 -2.67 -13.96 -3.14
CA ASP A 107 -2.32 -14.53 -4.44
C ASP A 107 -1.82 -13.48 -5.44
N CYS A 108 -0.95 -12.58 -4.95
CA CYS A 108 -0.34 -11.56 -5.78
C CYS A 108 0.71 -12.17 -6.70
N LYS A 109 0.41 -12.25 -8.00
CA LYS A 109 1.33 -12.81 -9.01
C LYS A 109 2.75 -12.22 -8.97
N ALA A 110 2.86 -10.93 -8.65
CA ALA A 110 4.14 -10.26 -8.49
C ALA A 110 4.89 -10.75 -7.23
N MET A 111 4.20 -10.94 -6.11
CA MET A 111 4.78 -11.47 -4.87
C MET A 111 5.10 -12.96 -4.99
N ASN A 112 4.24 -13.75 -5.65
CA ASN A 112 4.51 -15.16 -5.94
C ASN A 112 5.79 -15.32 -6.77
N LEU A 113 5.96 -14.49 -7.82
CA LEU A 113 7.18 -14.47 -8.63
C LEU A 113 8.40 -13.98 -7.83
N LEU A 114 8.25 -12.94 -7.01
CA LEU A 114 9.33 -12.47 -6.15
C LEU A 114 9.78 -13.57 -5.17
N TYR A 115 8.82 -14.26 -4.55
CA TYR A 115 9.05 -15.39 -3.66
C TYR A 115 9.73 -16.56 -4.38
N SER A 116 9.32 -16.90 -5.60
CA SER A 116 9.94 -17.99 -6.38
C SER A 116 11.40 -17.69 -6.75
N MET A 117 11.82 -16.42 -6.76
CA MET A 117 13.18 -15.98 -7.07
C MET A 117 14.03 -15.69 -5.81
N ARG A 118 13.50 -15.92 -4.60
CA ARG A 118 14.09 -15.45 -3.33
C ARG A 118 15.54 -15.88 -3.07
N ASP A 119 15.91 -17.09 -3.50
CA ASP A 119 17.25 -17.66 -3.26
C ASP A 119 18.31 -17.16 -4.25
N SER A 120 17.88 -16.52 -5.34
CA SER A 120 18.76 -16.05 -6.43
C SER A 120 18.43 -14.65 -6.92
N VAL A 121 17.66 -13.87 -6.15
CA VAL A 121 17.11 -12.57 -6.57
C VAL A 121 18.17 -11.61 -7.14
N HIS A 122 19.38 -11.60 -6.57
CA HIS A 122 20.49 -10.77 -7.03
C HIS A 122 21.08 -11.21 -8.38
N LYS A 123 20.97 -12.49 -8.72
CA LYS A 123 21.44 -13.09 -9.97
C LYS A 123 20.35 -13.14 -11.05
N VAL A 124 19.14 -12.66 -10.74
CA VAL A 124 18.05 -12.66 -11.72
C VAL A 124 18.39 -11.72 -12.87
N GLU A 125 18.40 -12.30 -14.06
CA GLU A 125 18.37 -11.63 -15.36
C GLU A 125 17.01 -11.91 -16.02
N GLY A 126 16.60 -11.05 -16.96
CA GLY A 126 15.40 -11.28 -17.76
C GLY A 126 14.55 -10.03 -17.99
N GLY A 127 13.26 -10.26 -18.26
CA GLY A 127 12.32 -9.22 -18.70
C GLY A 127 11.95 -8.17 -17.63
N PRO A 128 11.24 -7.10 -18.05
CA PRO A 128 10.99 -5.92 -17.22
C PRO A 128 10.38 -6.21 -15.84
N LEU A 129 9.43 -7.16 -15.75
CA LEU A 129 8.81 -7.53 -14.48
C LEU A 129 9.82 -8.10 -13.47
N LYS A 130 10.74 -8.97 -13.91
CA LYS A 130 11.76 -9.55 -13.02
C LYS A 130 12.73 -8.46 -12.54
N LEU A 131 13.12 -7.55 -13.42
CA LEU A 131 13.97 -6.40 -13.07
C LEU A 131 13.28 -5.46 -12.09
N TRP A 132 11.98 -5.17 -12.31
CA TRP A 132 11.14 -4.39 -11.39
C TRP A 132 11.11 -5.01 -9.98
N LEU A 133 10.80 -6.31 -9.90
CA LEU A 133 10.73 -7.04 -8.63
C LEU A 133 12.09 -7.17 -7.95
N LYS A 134 13.15 -7.45 -8.71
CA LYS A 134 14.52 -7.48 -8.20
C LYS A 134 14.91 -6.12 -7.59
N ARG A 135 14.63 -5.03 -8.30
CA ARG A 135 15.06 -3.69 -7.87
C ARG A 135 14.26 -3.17 -6.68
N HIS A 136 12.94 -3.42 -6.64
CA HIS A 136 12.05 -2.77 -5.67
C HIS A 136 11.44 -3.73 -4.63
N GLY A 137 11.47 -5.05 -4.87
CA GLY A 137 10.96 -6.07 -3.95
C GLY A 137 12.01 -6.74 -3.06
N THR A 138 13.30 -6.61 -3.35
CA THR A 138 14.37 -7.27 -2.57
C THR A 138 14.34 -6.88 -1.09
N ALA A 139 14.07 -5.62 -0.75
CA ALA A 139 13.95 -5.19 0.64
C ALA A 139 12.80 -5.91 1.37
N SER A 140 11.68 -6.16 0.68
CA SER A 140 10.56 -6.93 1.22
C SER A 140 10.95 -8.39 1.49
N LEU A 141 11.75 -9.01 0.60
CA LEU A 141 12.30 -10.35 0.82
C LEU A 141 13.23 -10.40 2.03
N GLU A 142 14.12 -9.42 2.19
CA GLU A 142 15.02 -9.36 3.35
C GLU A 142 14.25 -9.22 4.67
N LYS A 143 13.16 -8.45 4.69
CA LYS A 143 12.24 -8.39 5.84
C LYS A 143 11.53 -9.71 6.07
N PHE A 144 11.04 -10.34 5.01
CA PHE A 144 10.35 -11.62 5.09
C PHE A 144 11.25 -12.75 5.64
N LYS A 145 12.54 -12.76 5.29
CA LYS A 145 13.52 -13.74 5.82
C LYS A 145 13.70 -13.69 7.34
N LEU A 146 13.27 -12.60 8.00
CA LEU A 146 13.24 -12.52 9.46
C LEU A 146 12.14 -13.40 10.08
N LEU A 147 11.09 -13.72 9.30
CA LEU A 147 10.10 -14.73 9.65
C LEU A 147 10.72 -16.11 9.42
N LYS A 148 11.22 -16.71 10.49
CA LYS A 148 11.92 -17.98 10.41
C LYS A 148 10.95 -19.18 10.59
N PRO A 149 11.20 -20.31 9.91
CA PRO A 149 10.36 -21.52 10.05
C PRO A 149 10.42 -22.16 11.44
N ASP A 150 11.53 -22.01 12.15
CA ASP A 150 11.79 -22.54 13.49
C ASP A 150 10.85 -21.99 14.56
N ASN A 151 10.28 -20.80 14.35
CA ASN A 151 9.23 -20.21 15.19
C ASN A 151 7.87 -20.14 14.48
N GLU A 152 7.60 -21.07 13.55
CA GLU A 152 6.36 -21.11 12.75
C GLU A 152 6.02 -19.76 12.08
N TYR A 153 7.04 -18.95 11.73
CA TYR A 153 6.85 -17.60 11.17
C TYR A 153 6.13 -16.60 12.10
N LYS A 154 6.06 -16.82 13.42
CA LYS A 154 5.30 -16.00 14.40
C LYS A 154 6.10 -14.85 15.05
N GLY A 155 7.23 -14.44 14.47
CA GLY A 155 8.11 -13.40 15.05
C GLY A 155 7.76 -11.97 14.64
N PRO A 156 8.15 -10.95 15.44
CA PRO A 156 8.00 -9.56 15.04
C PRO A 156 8.98 -9.21 13.91
N VAL A 157 8.47 -8.53 12.87
CA VAL A 157 9.29 -7.95 11.81
C VAL A 157 9.42 -6.44 12.07
N PRO A 158 10.64 -5.90 12.23
CA PRO A 158 10.83 -4.49 12.51
C PRO A 158 10.72 -3.65 11.24
N PHE A 159 10.04 -2.52 11.34
CA PHE A 159 9.91 -1.51 10.29
C PHE A 159 10.16 -0.10 10.85
N GLN A 160 10.45 0.86 9.97
CA GLN A 160 10.75 2.24 10.32
C GLN A 160 10.17 3.21 9.29
N THR A 161 9.38 4.17 9.78
CA THR A 161 8.94 5.36 9.04
C THR A 161 9.46 6.59 9.79
N ALA A 162 8.60 7.52 10.23
CA ALA A 162 8.99 8.52 11.23
C ALA A 162 9.39 7.89 12.58
N ARG A 163 8.76 6.75 12.93
CA ARG A 163 9.06 5.97 14.14
C ARG A 163 9.26 4.50 13.78
N LYS A 164 9.99 3.78 14.64
CA LYS A 164 10.12 2.33 14.57
C LYS A 164 8.82 1.68 15.03
N PHE A 165 8.46 0.56 14.42
CA PHE A 165 7.36 -0.28 14.84
C PHE A 165 7.65 -1.73 14.48
N GLU A 166 7.00 -2.66 15.15
CA GLU A 166 7.07 -4.08 14.85
C GLU A 166 5.74 -4.56 14.30
N ALA A 167 5.78 -5.61 13.49
CA ALA A 167 4.59 -6.24 12.95
C ALA A 167 4.66 -7.76 13.13
N TYR A 168 3.60 -8.33 13.67
CA TYR A 168 3.34 -9.76 13.68
C TYR A 168 2.53 -10.08 12.42
N ILE A 169 3.16 -10.78 11.48
CA ILE A 169 2.59 -11.08 10.17
C ILE A 169 1.80 -12.38 10.29
N ASP A 170 0.48 -12.30 10.07
CA ASP A 170 -0.44 -13.44 10.14
C ASP A 170 -0.17 -14.35 11.36
N PRO A 171 -0.30 -13.85 12.60
CA PRO A 171 0.06 -14.60 13.80
C PRO A 171 -0.81 -15.85 14.01
N GLU A 172 -2.02 -15.86 13.44
CA GLU A 172 -2.90 -17.02 13.40
C GLU A 172 -2.53 -18.05 12.30
N ASN A 173 -1.48 -17.77 11.51
CA ASN A 173 -0.90 -18.61 10.46
C ASN A 173 -1.94 -19.13 9.44
N ARG A 174 -2.81 -18.24 8.95
CA ARG A 174 -3.91 -18.56 8.03
C ARG A 174 -3.50 -18.59 6.56
N PHE A 175 -2.47 -17.83 6.19
CA PHE A 175 -2.09 -17.59 4.80
C PHE A 175 -0.84 -18.37 4.37
N ASN A 176 -0.62 -18.54 3.07
CA ASN A 176 0.63 -19.15 2.57
C ASN A 176 1.83 -18.18 2.73
N LEU A 177 3.02 -18.62 2.32
CA LEU A 177 4.26 -17.85 2.49
C LEU A 177 4.32 -16.63 1.56
N GLU A 178 3.79 -16.76 0.35
CA GLU A 178 3.68 -15.70 -0.64
C GLU A 178 2.76 -14.56 -0.17
N ASP A 179 1.67 -14.91 0.51
CA ASP A 179 0.70 -13.98 1.08
C ASP A 179 1.25 -13.28 2.32
N LYS A 180 1.98 -14.01 3.17
CA LYS A 180 2.78 -13.39 4.25
C LYS A 180 3.83 -12.42 3.70
N LEU A 181 4.51 -12.78 2.61
CA LEU A 181 5.41 -11.85 1.90
C LEU A 181 4.65 -10.63 1.36
N SER A 182 3.44 -10.81 0.84
CA SER A 182 2.57 -9.71 0.38
C SER A 182 2.21 -8.74 1.52
N GLN A 183 1.91 -9.24 2.73
CA GLN A 183 1.71 -8.39 3.92
C GLN A 183 2.99 -7.65 4.33
N VAL A 184 4.13 -8.34 4.40
CA VAL A 184 5.45 -7.72 4.67
C VAL A 184 5.76 -6.63 3.64
N ASN A 185 5.45 -6.89 2.38
CA ASN A 185 5.67 -5.96 1.28
C ASN A 185 4.92 -4.63 1.48
N CYS A 186 3.67 -4.68 1.93
CA CYS A 186 2.88 -3.47 2.22
C CYS A 186 3.59 -2.58 3.25
N LEU A 187 4.08 -3.17 4.33
CA LEU A 187 4.77 -2.46 5.40
C LEU A 187 6.14 -1.93 4.96
N GLN A 188 6.88 -2.71 4.15
CA GLN A 188 8.13 -2.25 3.53
C GLN A 188 7.90 -1.04 2.62
N GLN A 189 6.80 -1.00 1.86
CA GLN A 189 6.51 0.14 1.00
C GLN A 189 6.20 1.41 1.80
N LEU A 190 5.64 1.30 3.02
CA LEU A 190 5.51 2.47 3.90
C LEU A 190 6.88 3.06 4.26
N GLN A 191 7.89 2.21 4.49
CA GLN A 191 9.25 2.71 4.72
C GLN A 191 9.81 3.40 3.47
N ASN A 192 9.51 2.87 2.28
CA ASN A 192 9.95 3.47 1.02
C ASN A 192 9.30 4.85 0.82
N VAL A 193 8.01 5.00 1.09
CA VAL A 193 7.34 6.33 1.11
C VAL A 193 8.04 7.27 2.09
N ALA A 194 8.32 6.80 3.31
CA ALA A 194 9.00 7.60 4.34
C ALA A 194 10.48 7.92 4.01
N SER A 195 11.08 7.26 3.02
CA SER A 195 12.46 7.51 2.60
C SER A 195 12.60 8.75 1.70
N TYR A 196 11.51 9.23 1.10
CA TYR A 196 11.55 10.37 0.19
C TYR A 196 11.80 11.69 0.94
N PRO A 197 12.84 12.47 0.57
CA PRO A 197 13.16 13.72 1.26
C PRO A 197 11.99 14.72 1.30
N PHE A 198 11.25 14.87 0.20
CA PHE A 198 10.13 15.81 0.10
C PHE A 198 8.90 15.40 0.95
N MET A 199 8.84 14.13 1.40
CA MET A 199 7.77 13.65 2.29
C MET A 199 8.16 13.68 3.77
N LYS A 200 9.44 13.86 4.07
CA LYS A 200 10.00 13.67 5.42
C LYS A 200 9.31 14.53 6.46
N ASP A 201 9.16 15.83 6.19
CA ASP A 201 8.61 16.77 7.15
C ASP A 201 7.14 16.48 7.41
N LEU A 202 6.33 16.29 6.35
CA LEU A 202 4.91 15.94 6.45
C LEU A 202 4.64 14.64 7.25
N ILE A 203 5.49 13.63 7.07
CA ILE A 203 5.35 12.36 7.80
C ILE A 203 5.81 12.52 9.25
N SER A 204 6.89 13.27 9.49
CA SER A 204 7.41 13.49 10.84
C SER A 204 6.55 14.42 11.69
N SER A 205 5.84 15.37 11.07
CA SER A 205 4.86 16.26 11.72
C SER A 205 3.47 15.61 11.87
N GLU A 206 3.28 14.39 11.34
CA GLU A 206 2.01 13.65 11.30
C GLU A 206 0.90 14.35 10.50
N GLU A 207 1.28 15.27 9.59
CA GLU A 207 0.37 15.87 8.60
C GLU A 207 -0.03 14.86 7.52
N VAL A 208 0.91 14.01 7.12
CA VAL A 208 0.66 12.85 6.25
C VAL A 208 0.83 11.57 7.05
N LYS A 209 -0.19 10.71 6.99
CA LYS A 209 -0.25 9.43 7.69
C LYS A 209 -0.18 8.26 6.72
N LEU A 210 0.63 7.28 7.09
CA LEU A 210 0.91 6.10 6.28
C LEU A 210 0.16 4.88 6.80
N HIS A 211 -0.62 4.26 5.92
CA HIS A 211 -1.50 3.14 6.21
C HIS A 211 -1.17 1.95 5.30
N ALA A 212 -1.17 0.74 5.85
CA ALA A 212 -1.10 -0.48 5.06
C ALA A 212 -2.44 -1.19 5.10
N MET A 213 -2.96 -1.53 3.94
CA MET A 213 -4.13 -2.39 3.76
C MET A 213 -3.72 -3.69 3.06
N TRP A 214 -4.53 -4.72 3.21
CA TRP A 214 -4.31 -6.00 2.55
C TRP A 214 -5.65 -6.65 2.23
N PHE A 215 -5.89 -6.98 0.97
CA PHE A 215 -7.16 -7.53 0.48
C PHE A 215 -7.04 -9.03 0.21
N ASP A 216 -7.85 -9.85 0.86
CA ASP A 216 -7.93 -11.27 0.53
C ASP A 216 -8.91 -11.50 -0.62
N ILE A 217 -8.39 -11.87 -1.80
CA ILE A 217 -9.21 -12.08 -3.00
C ILE A 217 -10.14 -13.29 -2.89
N TYR A 218 -9.87 -14.23 -1.98
CA TYR A 218 -10.63 -15.47 -1.85
C TYR A 218 -11.86 -15.29 -0.96
N THR A 219 -11.71 -14.53 0.13
CA THR A 219 -12.80 -14.23 1.07
C THR A 219 -13.50 -12.91 0.77
N GLY A 220 -12.82 -11.97 0.11
CA GLY A 220 -13.27 -10.59 -0.06
C GLY A 220 -13.03 -9.71 1.17
N GLU A 221 -12.36 -10.23 2.20
CA GLU A 221 -12.05 -9.48 3.42
C GLU A 221 -10.93 -8.46 3.16
N VAL A 222 -11.07 -7.29 3.77
CA VAL A 222 -10.05 -6.23 3.74
C VAL A 222 -9.48 -6.10 5.13
N PHE A 223 -8.16 -6.03 5.22
CA PHE A 223 -7.43 -5.86 6.46
C PHE A 223 -6.69 -4.52 6.45
N MET A 224 -6.52 -3.91 7.62
CA MET A 224 -5.67 -2.74 7.83
C MET A 224 -4.68 -3.01 8.96
N PHE A 225 -3.43 -2.61 8.76
CA PHE A 225 -2.40 -2.75 9.80
C PHE A 225 -2.65 -1.78 10.95
N SER A 226 -2.89 -2.31 12.15
CA SER A 226 -2.94 -1.53 13.38
C SER A 226 -1.55 -1.43 13.98
N ARG A 227 -1.11 -0.19 14.27
CA ARG A 227 0.17 0.08 14.92
C ARG A 227 0.13 -0.27 16.40
N THR A 228 -1.00 -0.09 17.07
CA THR A 228 -1.14 -0.40 18.50
C THR A 228 -1.28 -1.89 18.76
N GLN A 229 -1.96 -2.64 17.88
CA GLN A 229 -2.07 -4.11 17.95
C GLN A 229 -0.93 -4.82 17.22
N GLN A 230 -0.09 -4.08 16.49
CA GLN A 230 1.07 -4.58 15.74
C GLN A 230 0.75 -5.70 14.75
N LYS A 231 -0.48 -5.76 14.23
CA LYS A 231 -0.91 -6.77 13.25
C LYS A 231 -1.97 -6.22 12.30
N PHE A 232 -2.21 -6.94 11.21
CA PHE A 232 -3.33 -6.70 10.33
C PHE A 232 -4.64 -7.11 11.03
N LEU A 233 -5.59 -6.19 11.11
CA LEU A 233 -6.94 -6.44 11.59
C LEU A 233 -7.89 -6.35 10.41
N GLU A 234 -8.81 -7.30 10.33
CA GLU A 234 -9.94 -7.22 9.39
C GLU A 234 -10.73 -5.93 9.65
N ILE A 235 -11.20 -5.26 8.60
CA ILE A 235 -12.04 -4.06 8.70
C ILE A 235 -13.50 -4.50 8.78
N ASN A 236 -14.09 -4.43 9.97
CA ASN A 236 -15.48 -4.76 10.22
C ASN A 236 -16.04 -3.92 11.38
N ASP A 237 -17.33 -4.13 11.72
CA ASP A 237 -18.03 -3.36 12.75
C ASP A 237 -17.37 -3.44 14.14
N GLN A 238 -16.62 -4.51 14.41
CA GLN A 238 -15.96 -4.72 15.71
C GLN A 238 -14.61 -3.99 15.78
N THR A 239 -13.91 -3.85 14.65
CA THR A 239 -12.55 -3.29 14.60
C THR A 239 -12.50 -1.84 14.13
N ILE A 240 -13.55 -1.33 13.47
CA ILE A 240 -13.53 -0.02 12.82
C ILE A 240 -13.19 1.13 13.77
N ASN A 241 -13.76 1.14 14.98
CA ASN A 241 -13.49 2.19 15.97
C ASN A 241 -12.01 2.20 16.40
N HIS A 242 -11.43 1.01 16.58
CA HIS A 242 -10.03 0.86 16.91
C HIS A 242 -9.14 1.34 15.76
N LEU A 243 -9.45 0.93 14.52
CA LEU A 243 -8.70 1.34 13.33
C LEU A 243 -8.77 2.85 13.08
N LEU A 244 -9.94 3.47 13.26
CA LEU A 244 -10.10 4.93 13.18
C LEU A 244 -9.29 5.64 14.25
N HIS A 245 -9.34 5.15 15.50
CA HIS A 245 -8.50 5.70 16.56
C HIS A 245 -7.01 5.59 16.21
N ASP A 246 -6.54 4.44 15.73
CA ASP A 246 -5.15 4.25 15.29
C ASP A 246 -4.76 5.17 14.13
N ALA A 247 -5.66 5.37 13.16
CA ALA A 247 -5.43 6.23 12.00
C ALA A 247 -5.41 7.73 12.37
N TYR A 248 -6.23 8.16 13.33
CA TYR A 248 -6.35 9.58 13.70
C TYR A 248 -5.56 10.00 14.93
N ARG A 249 -5.10 9.06 15.76
CA ARG A 249 -4.27 9.34 16.94
C ARG A 249 -3.08 10.22 16.55
N LYS A 250 -2.97 11.36 17.24
CA LYS A 250 -1.70 12.11 17.32
C LYS A 250 -0.83 11.36 18.30
N VAL A 251 0.39 11.02 17.91
CA VAL A 251 1.25 10.29 18.84
C VAL A 251 1.86 11.30 19.81
N ASP A 252 1.67 11.08 21.11
CA ASP A 252 2.17 11.97 22.16
C ASP A 252 3.65 12.30 21.95
N LYS A 253 4.01 13.58 22.10
CA LYS A 253 5.41 14.02 22.05
C LYS A 253 6.15 13.33 23.19
N VAL A 254 7.24 12.62 22.86
CA VAL A 254 8.16 12.10 23.89
C VAL A 254 8.61 13.30 24.74
N PRO A 255 8.45 13.27 26.07
CA PRO A 255 8.91 14.35 26.93
C PRO A 255 10.40 14.61 26.69
N LYS A 256 10.78 15.89 26.57
CA LYS A 256 12.18 16.34 26.38
C LYS A 256 13.16 15.88 27.46
N SER A 257 12.71 15.16 28.50
CA SER A 257 13.52 14.67 29.60
C SER A 257 14.47 13.52 29.25
N GLU A 258 14.32 12.86 28.09
CA GLU A 258 15.22 11.75 27.67
C GLU A 258 16.29 12.15 26.65
N GLN A 259 16.29 13.39 26.14
CA GLN A 259 17.31 13.87 25.19
C GLN A 259 18.62 14.38 25.83
N ARG A 260 18.76 14.29 27.17
CA ARG A 260 19.97 14.73 27.91
C ARG A 260 20.84 13.61 28.48
N ARG A 261 20.69 12.37 28.02
CA ARG A 261 21.58 11.26 28.40
C ARG A 261 22.18 10.57 27.17
N LYS A 262 23.01 11.29 26.44
CA LYS A 262 24.15 10.75 25.68
C LYS A 262 25.27 11.77 25.68
#